data_AF-A0A511Z488-F1
#
_entry.id   AF-A0A511Z488-F1
#
_cell.length_a   1.000
_cell.length_b   1.000
_cell.length_c   1.000
_cell.angle_alpha   90.00
_cell.angle_beta   90.00
_cell.angle_gamma   90.00
#
_symmetry.space_group_name_H-M   'P 1'
#
loop_
_entity.id
_entity.type
_entity.pdbx_description
1 polymer ?
#
loop_
_entity_poly.entity_id
_entity_poly.type
_entity_poly.pdbx_seq_one_letter_code
_entity_poly.pdbx_strand_id
1 'polypeptide(L)'
;MLKNFRFKLTIILIVFSLILSLMIAVFDYAKLKKTVLHAQETQISMAEDKIINNLSTIDKVYDLFDVQTSETMKAHTMEMLKMYDEDPDFKKWDFEALKDKYNMDIFILDHTNTIIHSSFIEDLGMSFKECCPKFSGLLDERRLGGTFTTDGMDIQSRTGEVKKFSYMPTPDHKYLIELGFLLEDQDLFKQFNFLETIDDLVKEYDIINSIKVYNSGGNPLGVKTENYEQKSIQPPYREVFEKVRGSSKPDELVISEGGERVTYRYIPYSADEKKGYSTERVVEIAYNNQEMAGLLAEYKNQFLVQLLVILFGSVALSFLIARLVSKPIHMALHDSLTGLKNRLAFEDEISKRLEQKNRNFGLMMIDLDNFKGVNDHLGHGEGDRILKIAAATIEEVTGPDHFAARVGGDEFVVLIDLGHSPNVESLAADLLQSMNERMDIQLAAENVQTSISIGVVVASETDTFESLYEKADKALYKSKQKGKNQFNIYKTVFY
;
A
#
# COMPACT_ATOMS: atom_id res chain seq x y z
N MET A 1 -11.05 -39.93 17.56
CA MET A 1 -10.90 -39.60 16.11
C MET A 1 -11.39 -38.19 15.74
N LEU A 2 -12.62 -37.79 16.11
CA LEU A 2 -13.22 -36.48 15.80
C LEU A 2 -12.46 -35.23 16.32
N LYS A 3 -11.90 -35.27 17.55
CA LYS A 3 -11.10 -34.15 18.09
C LYS A 3 -9.85 -33.86 17.23
N ASN A 4 -9.16 -34.91 16.78
CA ASN A 4 -7.97 -34.78 15.92
C ASN A 4 -8.31 -34.26 14.53
N PHE A 5 -9.45 -34.65 13.96
CA PHE A 5 -9.91 -34.13 12.67
C PHE A 5 -10.25 -32.63 12.77
N ARG A 6 -10.97 -32.21 13.81
CA ARG A 6 -11.31 -30.79 14.05
C ARG A 6 -10.06 -29.93 14.20
N PHE A 7 -9.09 -30.39 14.99
CA PHE A 7 -7.84 -29.69 15.19
C PHE A 7 -7.05 -29.53 13.88
N LYS A 8 -6.90 -30.62 13.11
CA LYS A 8 -6.21 -30.58 11.80
C LYS A 8 -6.91 -29.66 10.80
N LEU A 9 -8.24 -29.73 10.68
CA LEU A 9 -9.00 -28.88 9.76
C LEU A 9 -8.91 -27.40 10.15
N THR A 10 -8.99 -27.09 11.45
CA THR A 10 -8.87 -25.70 11.94
C THR A 10 -7.49 -25.14 11.62
N ILE A 11 -6.42 -25.92 11.83
CA ILE A 11 -5.06 -25.48 11.51
C ILE A 11 -4.91 -25.23 10.01
N ILE A 12 -5.39 -26.13 9.15
CA ILE A 12 -5.30 -25.98 7.70
C ILE A 12 -6.02 -24.71 7.23
N LEU A 13 -7.23 -24.44 7.75
CA LEU A 13 -7.99 -23.23 7.40
C LEU A 13 -7.30 -21.96 7.88
N ILE A 14 -6.76 -21.96 9.10
CA ILE A 14 -5.99 -20.82 9.64
C ILE A 14 -4.76 -20.57 8.76
N VAL A 15 -3.96 -21.59 8.47
CA VAL A 15 -2.74 -21.47 7.66
C VAL A 15 -3.07 -20.96 6.26
N PHE A 16 -4.09 -21.53 5.60
CA PHE A 16 -4.50 -21.08 4.28
C PHE A 16 -4.98 -19.63 4.29
N SER A 17 -5.81 -19.25 5.27
CA SER A 17 -6.33 -17.90 5.37
C SER A 17 -5.25 -16.88 5.71
N LEU A 18 -4.27 -17.24 6.54
CA LEU A 18 -3.10 -16.41 6.82
C LEU A 18 -2.25 -16.17 5.57
N ILE A 19 -1.97 -17.22 4.80
CA ILE A 19 -1.20 -17.12 3.56
C ILE A 19 -1.91 -16.21 2.55
N LEU A 20 -3.22 -16.41 2.35
CA LEU A 20 -4.01 -15.59 1.43
C LEU A 20 -4.05 -14.12 1.88
N SER A 21 -4.26 -13.88 3.17
CA SER A 21 -4.30 -12.54 3.76
C SER A 21 -2.96 -11.81 3.60
N LEU A 22 -1.86 -12.50 3.85
CA LEU A 22 -0.52 -11.97 3.66
C LEU A 22 -0.25 -11.65 2.18
N MET A 23 -0.68 -12.52 1.26
CA MET A 23 -0.50 -12.30 -0.18
C MET A 23 -1.25 -11.06 -0.67
N ILE A 24 -2.52 -10.90 -0.27
CA ILE A 24 -3.33 -9.71 -0.59
C ILE A 24 -2.68 -8.46 -0.02
N ALA A 25 -2.29 -8.51 1.26
CA ALA A 25 -1.67 -7.37 1.93
C ALA A 25 -0.37 -6.93 1.23
N VAL A 26 0.52 -7.86 0.87
CA VAL A 26 1.76 -7.53 0.15
C VAL A 26 1.46 -6.90 -1.22
N PHE A 27 0.47 -7.43 -1.95
CA PHE A 27 0.06 -6.89 -3.24
C PHE A 27 -0.50 -5.47 -3.12
N ASP A 28 -1.40 -5.25 -2.17
CA ASP A 28 -2.02 -3.95 -1.91
C ASP A 28 -0.97 -2.91 -1.48
N TYR A 29 -0.04 -3.29 -0.61
CA TYR A 29 1.08 -2.42 -0.21
C TYR A 29 1.95 -2.05 -1.40
N ALA A 30 2.32 -3.01 -2.26
CA ALA A 30 3.12 -2.75 -3.45
C ALA A 30 2.41 -1.83 -4.44
N LYS A 31 1.10 -2.03 -4.64
CA LYS A 31 0.26 -1.18 -5.50
C LYS A 31 0.16 0.24 -4.94
N LEU A 32 -0.15 0.37 -3.64
CA LEU A 32 -0.28 1.65 -2.97
C LEU A 32 1.03 2.45 -3.03
N LYS A 33 2.17 1.81 -2.70
CA LYS A 33 3.49 2.43 -2.79
C LYS A 33 3.76 2.98 -4.19
N LYS A 34 3.44 2.21 -5.23
CA LYS A 34 3.62 2.65 -6.63
C LYS A 34 2.73 3.84 -6.96
N THR A 35 1.46 3.82 -6.55
CA THR A 35 0.51 4.93 -6.78
C THR A 35 0.97 6.21 -6.08
N VAL A 36 1.42 6.12 -4.83
CA VAL A 36 1.92 7.28 -4.07
C VAL A 36 3.16 7.89 -4.74
N LEU A 37 4.15 7.07 -5.10
CA LEU A 37 5.36 7.54 -5.78
C LEU A 37 5.05 8.23 -7.12
N HIS A 38 4.12 7.66 -7.89
CA HIS A 38 3.74 8.24 -9.19
C HIS A 38 2.94 9.54 -9.05
N ALA A 39 2.03 9.62 -8.08
CA ALA A 39 1.30 10.84 -7.77
C ALA A 39 2.27 11.97 -7.35
N GLN A 40 3.28 11.63 -6.56
CA GLN A 40 4.33 12.57 -6.15
C GLN A 40 5.16 13.07 -7.33
N GLU A 41 5.63 12.17 -8.21
CA GLU A 41 6.37 12.55 -9.42
C GLU A 41 5.55 13.48 -10.31
N THR A 42 4.24 13.22 -10.42
CA THR A 42 3.30 14.08 -11.15
C THR A 42 3.17 15.46 -10.49
N GLN A 43 3.04 15.52 -9.17
CA GLN A 43 2.94 16.78 -8.43
C GLN A 43 4.22 17.63 -8.58
N ILE A 44 5.40 17.00 -8.49
CA ILE A 44 6.70 17.65 -8.73
C ILE A 44 6.74 18.21 -10.16
N SER A 45 6.42 17.39 -11.17
CA SER A 45 6.40 17.84 -12.57
C SER A 45 5.46 19.02 -12.79
N MET A 46 4.25 18.97 -12.22
CA MET A 46 3.27 20.06 -12.35
C MET A 46 3.76 21.34 -11.67
N ALA A 47 4.42 21.24 -10.52
CA ALA A 47 4.99 22.39 -9.83
C ALA A 47 6.14 22.99 -10.64
N GLU A 48 7.04 22.16 -11.17
CA GLU A 48 8.14 22.58 -12.05
C GLU A 48 7.61 23.29 -13.30
N ASP A 49 6.66 22.70 -14.01
CA ASP A 49 6.03 23.30 -15.18
C ASP A 49 5.38 24.64 -14.84
N LYS A 50 4.69 24.73 -13.70
CA LYS A 50 4.05 25.98 -13.26
C LYS A 50 5.08 27.06 -12.94
N ILE A 51 6.16 26.72 -12.24
CA ILE A 51 7.26 27.65 -11.94
C ILE A 51 7.87 28.19 -13.23
N ILE A 52 8.20 27.31 -14.17
CA ILE A 52 8.80 27.69 -15.46
C ILE A 52 7.84 28.52 -16.32
N ASN A 53 6.56 28.17 -16.34
CA ASN A 53 5.55 28.93 -17.09
C ASN A 53 5.31 30.32 -16.49
N ASN A 54 5.29 30.44 -15.16
CA ASN A 54 5.17 31.74 -14.50
C ASN A 54 6.41 32.61 -14.77
N LEU A 55 7.61 32.03 -14.68
CA LEU A 55 8.87 32.68 -15.09
C LEU A 55 8.79 33.20 -16.53
N SER A 56 8.40 32.35 -17.47
CA SER A 56 8.24 32.73 -18.89
C SER A 56 7.21 33.83 -19.10
N THR A 57 6.11 33.80 -18.33
CA THR A 57 5.06 34.83 -18.42
C THR A 57 5.61 36.17 -17.95
N ILE A 58 6.34 36.19 -16.83
CA ILE A 58 6.96 37.40 -16.30
C ILE A 58 8.00 37.94 -17.28
N ASP A 59 8.90 37.09 -17.80
CA ASP A 59 9.91 37.52 -18.77
C ASP A 59 9.28 38.12 -20.05
N LYS A 60 8.14 37.59 -20.53
CA LYS A 60 7.40 38.19 -21.67
C LYS A 60 6.82 39.57 -21.36
N VAL A 61 6.29 39.77 -20.15
CA VAL A 61 5.77 41.08 -19.71
C VAL A 61 6.92 42.08 -19.61
N TYR A 62 8.03 41.61 -19.07
CA TYR A 62 9.30 42.32 -18.96
C TYR A 62 9.88 42.72 -20.32
N ASP A 63 9.84 41.85 -21.33
CA ASP A 63 10.28 42.18 -22.70
C ASP A 63 9.41 43.27 -23.36
N LEU A 64 8.10 43.26 -23.11
CA LEU A 64 7.22 44.34 -23.59
C LEU A 64 7.61 45.68 -22.95
N PHE A 65 7.91 45.67 -21.65
CA PHE A 65 8.34 46.85 -20.91
C PHE A 65 9.73 47.34 -21.35
N ASP A 66 10.63 46.41 -21.67
CA ASP A 66 11.98 46.67 -22.16
C ASP A 66 11.95 47.60 -23.38
N VAL A 67 11.06 47.34 -24.34
CA VAL A 67 10.90 48.15 -25.56
C VAL A 67 10.44 49.57 -25.22
N GLN A 68 9.37 49.72 -24.44
CA GLN A 68 8.82 51.03 -24.10
C GLN A 68 9.81 51.89 -23.29
N THR A 69 10.51 51.26 -22.35
CA THR A 69 11.49 51.94 -21.50
C THR A 69 12.71 52.34 -22.29
N SER A 70 13.17 51.50 -23.22
CA SER A 70 14.29 51.82 -24.12
C SER A 70 14.03 53.08 -24.94
N GLU A 71 12.82 53.22 -25.50
CA GLU A 71 12.45 54.43 -26.25
C GLU A 71 12.39 55.68 -25.36
N THR A 72 11.92 55.53 -24.12
CA THR A 72 11.88 56.64 -23.14
C THR A 72 13.28 57.08 -22.72
N MET A 73 14.15 56.12 -22.38
CA MET A 73 15.56 56.37 -22.05
C MET A 73 16.29 57.04 -23.21
N LYS A 74 16.03 56.59 -24.45
CA LYS A 74 16.57 57.22 -25.66
C LYS A 74 16.12 58.67 -25.80
N ALA A 75 14.83 58.96 -25.61
CA ALA A 75 14.30 60.32 -25.70
C ALA A 75 14.95 61.25 -24.67
N HIS A 76 15.06 60.82 -23.41
CA HIS A 76 15.69 61.61 -22.35
C HIS A 76 17.19 61.80 -22.59
N THR A 77 17.89 60.78 -23.07
CA THR A 77 19.31 60.91 -23.39
C THR A 77 19.53 61.86 -24.57
N MET A 78 18.63 61.88 -25.56
CA MET A 78 18.67 62.86 -26.64
C MET A 78 18.44 64.31 -26.15
N GLU A 79 17.64 64.52 -25.10
CA GLU A 79 17.55 65.84 -24.44
C GLU A 79 18.86 66.22 -23.76
N MET A 80 19.51 65.27 -23.07
CA MET A 80 20.82 65.51 -22.43
C MET A 80 21.92 65.79 -23.45
N LEU A 81 21.90 65.13 -24.61
CA LEU A 81 22.84 65.44 -25.69
C LEU A 81 22.67 66.86 -26.22
N LYS A 82 21.42 67.38 -26.31
CA LYS A 82 21.20 68.80 -26.66
C LYS A 82 21.79 69.73 -25.61
N MET A 83 21.64 69.40 -24.31
CA MET A 83 22.29 70.16 -23.23
C MET A 83 23.81 70.12 -23.35
N TYR A 84 24.39 68.97 -23.73
CA TYR A 84 25.83 68.82 -23.94
C TYR A 84 26.34 69.62 -25.14
N ASP A 85 25.57 69.66 -26.23
CA ASP A 85 25.88 70.47 -27.42
C ASP A 85 25.85 71.98 -27.12
N GLU A 86 25.00 72.41 -26.17
CA GLU A 86 24.93 73.80 -25.69
C GLU A 86 26.07 74.14 -24.72
N ASP A 87 26.34 73.30 -23.72
CA ASP A 87 27.44 73.45 -22.77
C ASP A 87 27.96 72.08 -22.27
N PRO A 88 29.15 71.64 -22.73
CA PRO A 88 29.69 70.32 -22.40
C PRO A 88 30.27 70.22 -20.97
N ASP A 89 30.22 71.29 -20.17
CA ASP A 89 30.70 71.28 -18.79
C ASP A 89 29.69 70.65 -17.82
N PHE A 90 29.81 69.33 -17.61
CA PHE A 90 28.99 68.57 -16.67
C PHE A 90 29.02 69.10 -15.22
N LYS A 91 30.02 69.89 -14.81
CA LYS A 91 30.05 70.49 -13.46
C LYS A 91 28.91 71.50 -13.23
N LYS A 92 28.34 72.03 -14.31
CA LYS A 92 27.21 72.96 -14.26
C LYS A 92 25.86 72.24 -14.29
N TRP A 93 25.86 70.94 -14.55
CA TRP A 93 24.63 70.16 -14.62
C TRP A 93 24.15 69.85 -13.21
N ASP A 94 22.84 70.01 -12.99
CA ASP A 94 22.19 69.61 -11.75
C ASP A 94 21.67 68.17 -11.90
N PHE A 95 22.49 67.22 -11.50
CA PHE A 95 22.18 65.79 -11.65
C PHE A 95 21.01 65.35 -10.76
N GLU A 96 20.79 66.00 -9.61
CA GLU A 96 19.64 65.71 -8.74
C GLU A 96 18.35 66.18 -9.41
N ALA A 97 18.32 67.41 -9.93
CA ALA A 97 17.16 67.90 -10.68
C ALA A 97 16.89 67.10 -11.97
N LEU A 98 17.94 66.64 -12.67
CA LEU A 98 17.78 65.79 -13.85
C LEU A 98 17.24 64.40 -13.46
N LYS A 99 17.69 63.83 -12.34
CA LYS A 99 17.14 62.58 -11.81
C LYS A 99 15.66 62.73 -11.47
N ASP A 100 15.28 63.81 -10.78
CA ASP A 100 13.87 64.08 -10.46
C ASP A 100 13.02 64.31 -11.71
N LYS A 101 13.57 64.99 -12.73
CA LYS A 101 12.87 65.24 -14.00
C LYS A 101 12.59 63.97 -14.79
N TYR A 102 13.59 63.09 -14.91
CA TYR A 102 13.50 61.90 -15.77
C TYR A 102 13.17 60.61 -15.00
N ASN A 103 13.13 60.68 -13.67
CA ASN A 103 13.00 59.54 -12.77
C ASN A 103 14.02 58.42 -13.08
N MET A 104 15.27 58.81 -13.30
CA MET A 104 16.38 57.92 -13.68
C MET A 104 17.68 58.32 -12.99
N ASP A 105 18.46 57.34 -12.57
CA ASP A 105 19.85 57.57 -12.21
C ASP A 105 20.65 57.90 -13.46
N ILE A 106 21.59 58.85 -13.36
CA ILE A 106 22.37 59.37 -14.47
C ILE A 106 23.83 59.20 -14.10
N PHE A 107 24.63 58.66 -15.02
CA PHE A 107 26.05 58.47 -14.83
C PHE A 107 26.81 58.96 -16.07
N ILE A 108 27.89 59.70 -15.85
CA ILE A 108 28.79 60.13 -16.91
C ILE A 108 30.08 59.35 -16.76
N LEU A 109 30.37 58.49 -17.74
CA LEU A 109 31.58 57.70 -17.77
C LEU A 109 32.59 58.35 -18.71
N ASP A 110 33.82 58.50 -18.24
CA ASP A 110 34.94 58.97 -19.06
C ASP A 110 35.55 57.85 -19.93
N HIS A 111 36.56 58.19 -20.73
CA HIS A 111 37.32 57.25 -21.57
C HIS A 111 38.02 56.10 -20.81
N THR A 112 38.10 56.17 -19.48
CA THR A 112 38.64 55.07 -18.65
C THR A 112 37.54 54.15 -18.12
N ASN A 113 36.28 54.40 -18.51
CA ASN A 113 35.08 53.79 -17.94
C ASN A 113 35.00 53.99 -16.42
N THR A 114 35.34 55.18 -15.96
CA THR A 114 35.16 55.61 -14.58
C THR A 114 34.00 56.60 -14.51
N ILE A 115 33.13 56.44 -13.51
CA ILE A 115 32.02 57.36 -13.26
C ILE A 115 32.57 58.67 -12.70
N ILE A 116 32.54 59.74 -13.49
CA ILE A 116 33.09 61.05 -13.12
C ILE A 116 32.02 62.06 -12.67
N HIS A 117 30.76 61.83 -13.02
CA HIS A 117 29.60 62.57 -12.53
C HIS A 117 28.40 61.63 -12.41
N SER A 118 27.55 61.83 -11.40
CA SER A 118 26.36 61.02 -11.22
C SER A 118 25.28 61.70 -10.38
N SER A 119 24.02 61.32 -10.57
CA SER A 119 22.92 61.59 -9.64
C SER A 119 22.83 60.58 -8.47
N PHE A 120 23.69 59.57 -8.47
CA PHE A 120 23.83 58.58 -7.41
C PHE A 120 25.27 58.63 -6.86
N ILE A 121 25.44 59.36 -5.76
CA ILE A 121 26.75 59.81 -5.26
C ILE A 121 27.65 58.64 -4.85
N GLU A 122 27.04 57.55 -4.39
CA GLU A 122 27.74 56.38 -3.86
C GLU A 122 28.53 55.59 -4.91
N ASP A 123 28.29 55.81 -6.20
CA ASP A 123 28.99 55.15 -7.31
C ASP A 123 30.00 56.08 -8.00
N LEU A 124 30.12 57.34 -7.54
CA LEU A 124 31.08 58.30 -8.07
C LEU A 124 32.52 57.80 -7.85
N GLY A 125 33.33 57.76 -8.92
CA GLY A 125 34.71 57.26 -8.90
C GLY A 125 34.84 55.75 -9.09
N MET A 126 33.73 55.02 -9.24
CA MET A 126 33.77 53.59 -9.56
C MET A 126 34.35 53.36 -10.97
N SER A 127 35.34 52.46 -11.08
CA SER A 127 35.96 52.08 -12.35
C SER A 127 35.54 50.67 -12.79
N PHE A 128 34.89 50.56 -13.94
CA PHE A 128 34.46 49.27 -14.49
C PHE A 128 35.64 48.41 -14.96
N LYS A 129 36.81 49.00 -15.17
CA LYS A 129 38.04 48.29 -15.54
C LYS A 129 38.57 47.42 -14.40
N GLU A 130 38.41 47.86 -13.16
CA GLU A 130 38.91 47.16 -11.97
C GLU A 130 37.99 46.01 -11.55
N CYS A 131 36.67 46.23 -11.56
CA CYS A 131 35.72 45.19 -11.18
C CYS A 131 35.50 44.16 -12.30
N CYS A 132 35.44 44.64 -13.55
CA CYS A 132 34.68 43.96 -14.59
C CYS A 132 35.32 44.07 -16.00
N PRO A 133 36.50 43.48 -16.25
CA PRO A 133 37.27 43.71 -17.48
C PRO A 133 36.51 43.44 -18.79
N LYS A 134 35.67 42.39 -18.82
CA LYS A 134 34.84 42.06 -19.99
C LYS A 134 33.77 43.12 -20.26
N PHE A 135 33.12 43.60 -19.21
CA PHE A 135 32.09 44.63 -19.31
C PHE A 135 32.70 45.98 -19.68
N SER A 136 33.86 46.34 -19.12
CA SER A 136 34.63 47.52 -19.54
C SER A 136 34.92 47.52 -21.05
N GLY A 137 35.30 46.37 -21.63
CA GLY A 137 35.53 46.28 -23.08
C GLY A 137 34.27 46.53 -23.92
N LEU A 138 33.10 46.13 -23.42
CA LEU A 138 31.81 46.41 -24.05
C LEU A 138 31.45 47.90 -23.99
N LEU A 139 31.75 48.59 -22.88
CA LEU A 139 31.56 50.03 -22.75
C LEU A 139 32.45 50.81 -23.73
N ASP A 140 33.68 50.35 -23.96
CA ASP A 140 34.58 50.92 -24.98
C ASP A 140 33.98 50.79 -26.39
N GLU A 141 33.44 49.62 -26.74
CA GLU A 141 32.77 49.39 -28.02
C GLU A 141 31.55 50.30 -28.19
N ARG A 142 30.72 50.44 -27.15
CA ARG A 142 29.54 51.34 -27.15
C ARG A 142 29.93 52.80 -27.33
N ARG A 143 30.99 53.24 -26.65
CA ARG A 143 31.49 54.61 -26.75
C ARG A 143 31.93 54.94 -28.16
N LEU A 144 32.60 54.01 -28.84
CA LEU A 144 33.05 54.16 -30.23
C LEU A 144 31.91 53.97 -31.26
N GLY A 145 30.88 53.19 -30.91
CA GLY A 145 29.78 52.83 -31.81
C GLY A 145 28.81 53.96 -32.17
N GLY A 146 28.84 55.10 -31.47
CA GLY A 146 28.10 56.31 -31.84
C GLY A 146 26.57 56.22 -31.80
N THR A 147 26.02 55.12 -31.30
CA THR A 147 24.58 54.81 -31.34
C THR A 147 24.04 54.52 -29.94
N PHE A 148 22.76 54.79 -29.74
CA PHE A 148 22.06 54.44 -28.51
C PHE A 148 22.01 52.92 -28.36
N THR A 149 22.39 52.44 -27.19
CA THR A 149 22.34 51.02 -26.84
C THR A 149 21.66 50.83 -25.50
N THR A 150 21.00 49.69 -25.33
CA THR A 150 20.40 49.32 -24.04
C THR A 150 20.88 47.94 -23.65
N ASP A 151 21.11 47.78 -22.36
CA ASP A 151 21.12 46.45 -21.77
C ASP A 151 19.68 45.98 -21.49
N GLY A 152 19.53 44.66 -21.38
CA GLY A 152 18.34 44.10 -20.77
C GLY A 152 18.22 44.51 -19.31
N MET A 153 17.14 44.10 -18.66
CA MET A 153 17.01 44.30 -17.22
C MET A 153 18.04 43.44 -16.50
N ASP A 154 18.72 44.04 -15.55
CA ASP A 154 19.72 43.37 -14.72
C ASP A 154 19.55 43.78 -13.26
N ILE A 155 20.12 42.98 -12.38
CA ILE A 155 20.11 43.24 -10.95
C ILE A 155 21.36 44.03 -10.60
N GLN A 156 21.18 45.21 -10.03
CA GLN A 156 22.29 46.01 -9.55
C GLN A 156 23.03 45.22 -8.45
N SER A 157 24.28 44.86 -8.72
CA SER A 157 25.09 43.96 -7.89
C SER A 157 25.20 44.34 -6.42
N ARG A 158 25.08 45.64 -6.08
CA ARG A 158 25.19 46.14 -4.71
C ARG A 158 23.85 46.18 -3.98
N THR A 159 22.80 46.71 -4.60
CA THR A 159 21.49 46.95 -3.97
C THR A 159 20.54 45.77 -4.10
N GLY A 160 20.75 44.89 -5.10
CA GLY A 160 19.80 43.83 -5.44
C GLY A 160 18.56 44.34 -6.19
N GLU A 161 18.54 45.62 -6.57
CA GLU A 161 17.44 46.25 -7.29
C GLU A 161 17.42 45.83 -8.75
N VAL A 162 16.24 45.61 -9.30
CA VAL A 162 16.09 45.38 -10.74
C VAL A 162 16.11 46.73 -11.46
N LYS A 163 17.14 46.96 -12.26
CA LYS A 163 17.34 48.17 -13.05
C LYS A 163 17.52 47.86 -14.53
N LYS A 164 17.10 48.80 -15.36
CA LYS A 164 17.44 48.81 -16.80
C LYS A 164 18.48 49.88 -17.06
N PHE A 165 19.51 49.53 -17.83
CA PHE A 165 20.58 50.44 -18.20
C PHE A 165 20.56 50.77 -19.69
N SER A 166 20.84 52.03 -20.02
CA SER A 166 21.05 52.48 -21.40
C SER A 166 22.28 53.33 -21.51
N TYR A 167 22.92 53.33 -22.68
CA TYR A 167 24.18 53.99 -22.92
C TYR A 167 24.12 54.77 -24.22
N MET A 168 24.55 56.03 -24.16
CA MET A 168 24.67 56.90 -25.32
C MET A 168 26.01 57.63 -25.29
N PRO A 169 26.86 57.47 -26.34
CA PRO A 169 28.09 58.24 -26.44
C PRO A 169 27.79 59.71 -26.71
N THR A 170 28.64 60.60 -26.18
CA THR A 170 28.65 62.00 -26.64
C THR A 170 29.14 62.08 -28.09
N PRO A 171 28.75 63.11 -28.87
CA PRO A 171 29.17 63.25 -30.27
C PRO A 171 30.69 63.29 -30.48
N ASP A 172 31.45 63.71 -29.46
CA ASP A 172 32.92 63.72 -29.48
C ASP A 172 33.56 62.44 -28.92
N HIS A 173 32.75 61.43 -28.59
CA HIS A 173 33.14 60.12 -28.05
C HIS A 173 33.97 60.16 -26.75
N LYS A 174 34.04 61.32 -26.08
CA LYS A 174 34.80 61.45 -24.82
C LYS A 174 34.07 60.82 -23.65
N TYR A 175 32.74 60.93 -23.64
CA TYR A 175 31.92 60.48 -22.54
C TYR A 175 30.83 59.51 -23.02
N LEU A 176 30.34 58.73 -22.07
CA LEU A 176 29.22 57.83 -22.25
C LEU A 176 28.21 58.21 -21.17
N ILE A 177 27.03 58.65 -21.60
CA ILE A 177 25.91 58.92 -20.72
C ILE A 177 25.21 57.59 -20.49
N GLU A 178 25.20 57.13 -19.25
CA GLU A 178 24.47 55.97 -18.80
C GLU A 178 23.24 56.42 -18.00
N LEU A 179 22.08 55.84 -18.31
CA LEU A 179 20.87 56.00 -17.53
C LEU A 179 20.51 54.68 -16.87
N GLY A 180 20.20 54.72 -15.57
CA GLY A 180 19.67 53.61 -14.78
C GLY A 180 18.22 53.87 -14.40
N PHE A 181 17.30 53.04 -14.89
CA PHE A 181 15.88 53.14 -14.56
C PHE A 181 15.49 52.07 -13.54
N LEU A 182 14.95 52.49 -12.39
CA LEU A 182 14.47 51.60 -11.34
C LEU A 182 13.10 51.02 -11.69
N LEU A 183 13.02 49.70 -11.75
CA LEU A 183 11.81 49.00 -12.18
C LEU A 183 10.85 48.71 -11.02
N GLU A 184 11.39 48.51 -9.80
CA GLU A 184 10.61 48.12 -8.61
C GLU A 184 9.48 49.10 -8.27
N ASP A 185 9.62 50.38 -8.61
CA ASP A 185 8.62 51.40 -8.31
C ASP A 185 7.44 51.45 -9.29
N GLN A 186 7.55 50.78 -10.45
CA GLN A 186 6.51 50.79 -11.48
C GLN A 186 5.32 49.91 -11.10
N ASP A 187 4.10 50.42 -11.28
CA ASP A 187 2.86 49.69 -10.96
C ASP A 187 2.79 48.33 -11.67
N LEU A 188 3.31 48.24 -12.88
CA LEU A 188 3.35 46.99 -13.64
C LEU A 188 4.34 45.98 -13.03
N PHE A 189 5.49 46.42 -12.54
CA PHE A 189 6.46 45.55 -11.87
C PHE A 189 5.91 45.06 -10.53
N LYS A 190 5.18 45.92 -9.80
CA LYS A 190 4.43 45.53 -8.59
C LYS A 190 3.34 44.48 -8.88
N GLN A 191 2.72 44.52 -10.06
CA GLN A 191 1.72 43.53 -10.48
C GLN A 191 2.34 42.22 -11.00
N PHE A 192 3.53 42.30 -11.60
CA PHE A 192 4.26 41.16 -12.18
C PHE A 192 5.60 40.97 -11.46
N ASN A 193 5.55 40.89 -10.13
CA ASN A 193 6.73 40.73 -9.30
C ASN A 193 7.13 39.25 -9.21
N PHE A 194 8.28 38.92 -9.77
CA PHE A 194 8.81 37.56 -9.74
C PHE A 194 9.06 37.03 -8.32
N LEU A 195 9.49 37.89 -7.40
CA LEU A 195 9.80 37.47 -6.02
C LEU A 195 8.53 37.12 -5.25
N GLU A 196 7.48 37.92 -5.41
CA GLU A 196 6.16 37.60 -4.85
C GLU A 196 5.58 36.32 -5.47
N THR A 197 5.75 36.13 -6.77
CA THR A 197 5.30 34.92 -7.46
C THR A 197 6.01 33.67 -6.94
N ILE A 198 7.32 33.74 -6.65
CA ILE A 198 8.05 32.65 -5.96
C ILE A 198 7.41 32.38 -4.60
N ASP A 199 7.24 33.42 -3.78
CA ASP A 199 6.73 33.25 -2.42
C ASP A 199 5.33 32.63 -2.39
N ASP A 200 4.48 33.00 -3.36
CA ASP A 200 3.14 32.42 -3.52
C ASP A 200 3.20 30.96 -3.98
N LEU A 201 4.10 30.62 -4.91
CA LEU A 201 4.32 29.23 -5.33
C LEU A 201 4.85 28.35 -4.20
N VAL A 202 5.76 28.86 -3.36
CA VAL A 202 6.25 28.14 -2.18
C VAL A 202 5.12 27.88 -1.19
N LYS A 203 4.19 28.82 -0.99
CA LYS A 203 3.03 28.64 -0.12
C LYS A 203 1.95 27.72 -0.70
N GLU A 204 1.85 27.64 -2.03
CA GLU A 204 0.87 26.80 -2.71
C GLU A 204 1.23 25.30 -2.66
N TYR A 205 2.52 24.98 -2.66
CA TYR A 205 3.01 23.60 -2.69
C TYR A 205 3.75 23.25 -1.40
N ASP A 206 3.09 22.51 -0.49
CA ASP A 206 3.65 22.06 0.80
C ASP A 206 5.00 21.30 0.66
N ILE A 207 5.21 20.65 -0.49
CA ILE A 207 6.42 19.88 -0.79
C ILE A 207 7.66 20.75 -1.08
N ILE A 208 7.49 22.06 -1.29
CA ILE A 208 8.56 23.00 -1.67
C ILE A 208 8.96 23.84 -0.46
N ASN A 209 10.21 23.73 -0.04
CA ASN A 209 10.79 24.56 1.02
C ASN A 209 11.17 25.96 0.52
N SER A 210 11.76 26.03 -0.69
CA SER A 210 12.20 27.30 -1.28
C SER A 210 12.42 27.16 -2.77
N ILE A 211 12.24 28.26 -3.50
CA ILE A 211 12.63 28.41 -4.90
C ILE A 211 13.64 29.55 -4.98
N LYS A 212 14.74 29.34 -5.69
CA LYS A 212 15.72 30.38 -6.02
C LYS A 212 15.98 30.37 -7.51
N VAL A 213 16.25 31.53 -8.08
CA VAL A 213 16.68 31.64 -9.47
C VAL A 213 18.03 32.28 -9.50
N TYR A 214 18.97 31.64 -10.18
CA TYR A 214 20.33 32.12 -10.34
C TYR A 214 20.54 32.61 -11.76
N ASN A 215 21.30 33.69 -11.91
CA ASN A 215 21.82 34.10 -13.21
C ASN A 215 22.95 33.17 -13.69
N SER A 216 23.45 33.39 -14.91
CA SER A 216 24.55 32.62 -15.50
C SER A 216 25.85 32.58 -14.67
N GLY A 217 26.04 33.53 -13.76
CA GLY A 217 27.18 33.60 -12.85
C GLY A 217 26.98 32.90 -11.49
N GLY A 218 25.80 32.34 -11.23
CA GLY A 218 25.48 31.68 -9.96
C GLY A 218 25.11 32.63 -8.84
N ASN A 219 24.59 33.82 -9.16
CA ASN A 219 24.08 34.78 -8.17
C ASN A 219 22.54 34.73 -8.14
N PRO A 220 21.91 34.64 -6.95
CA PRO A 220 20.46 34.56 -6.83
C PRO A 220 19.79 35.90 -7.14
N LEU A 221 18.65 35.85 -7.82
CA LEU A 221 17.83 37.01 -8.12
C LEU A 221 17.04 37.45 -6.86
N GLY A 222 16.92 38.76 -6.63
CA GLY A 222 16.10 39.34 -5.55
C GLY A 222 16.70 39.33 -4.15
N VAL A 223 17.95 38.89 -3.96
CA VAL A 223 18.60 38.88 -2.65
C VAL A 223 19.40 40.17 -2.42
N LYS A 224 18.92 41.02 -1.51
CA LYS A 224 19.62 42.23 -1.04
C LYS A 224 20.66 41.83 0.02
N THR A 225 21.95 41.96 -0.27
CA THR A 225 23.04 41.78 0.73
C THR A 225 24.24 42.66 0.38
N GLU A 226 24.88 43.23 1.40
CA GLU A 226 26.04 44.13 1.29
C GLU A 226 27.34 43.38 0.88
N ASN A 227 27.36 42.05 0.95
CA ASN A 227 28.58 41.25 0.80
C ASN A 227 28.53 40.33 -0.44
N TYR A 228 29.23 40.70 -1.51
CA TYR A 228 29.17 40.02 -2.82
C TYR A 228 29.67 38.56 -2.77
N GLU A 229 30.65 38.22 -1.92
CA GLU A 229 31.14 36.84 -1.77
C GLU A 229 30.12 35.89 -1.12
N GLN A 230 29.23 36.42 -0.27
CA GLN A 230 28.12 35.66 0.33
C GLN A 230 26.96 35.44 -0.64
N LYS A 231 26.92 36.14 -1.80
CA LYS A 231 25.89 35.94 -2.84
C LYS A 231 26.12 34.69 -3.69
N SER A 232 27.37 34.25 -3.85
CA SER A 232 27.68 33.16 -4.78
C SER A 232 27.33 31.80 -4.20
N ILE A 233 26.82 30.91 -5.05
CA ILE A 233 26.56 29.50 -4.70
C ILE A 233 27.87 28.88 -4.15
N GLN A 234 27.77 28.29 -2.95
CA GLN A 234 28.88 27.62 -2.28
C GLN A 234 28.92 26.12 -2.59
N PRO A 235 30.07 25.44 -2.49
CA PRO A 235 30.10 23.97 -2.52
C PRO A 235 29.26 23.37 -1.37
N PRO A 236 28.58 22.22 -1.56
CA PRO A 236 28.55 21.38 -2.77
C PRO A 236 27.57 21.84 -3.86
N TYR A 237 26.69 22.79 -3.58
CA TYR A 237 25.66 23.29 -4.50
C TYR A 237 26.24 23.80 -5.83
N ARG A 238 27.42 24.41 -5.78
CA ARG A 238 28.08 25.00 -6.96
C ARG A 238 28.41 23.98 -8.05
N GLU A 239 28.77 22.76 -7.67
CA GLU A 239 29.17 21.73 -8.63
C GLU A 239 27.97 21.31 -9.50
N VAL A 240 26.80 21.16 -8.89
CA VAL A 240 25.56 20.78 -9.59
C VAL A 240 25.05 21.94 -10.45
N PHE A 241 25.11 23.17 -9.93
CA PHE A 241 24.79 24.38 -10.72
C PHE A 241 25.63 24.47 -12.01
N GLU A 242 26.96 24.33 -11.91
CA GLU A 242 27.83 24.41 -13.09
C GLU A 242 27.57 23.29 -14.09
N LYS A 243 27.26 22.08 -13.60
CA LYS A 243 26.90 20.93 -14.45
C LYS A 243 25.58 21.17 -15.20
N VAL A 244 24.55 21.68 -14.53
CA VAL A 244 23.25 21.98 -15.13
C VAL A 244 23.38 23.11 -16.16
N ARG A 245 24.09 24.19 -15.78
CA ARG A 245 24.39 25.31 -16.67
C ARG A 245 25.11 24.87 -17.95
N GLY A 246 26.11 23.98 -17.84
CA GLY A 246 26.88 23.49 -18.97
C GLY A 246 26.20 22.41 -19.83
N SER A 247 25.17 21.71 -19.31
CA SER A 247 24.54 20.56 -19.99
C SER A 247 23.10 20.81 -20.46
N SER A 248 22.47 21.92 -20.04
CA SER A 248 21.08 22.26 -20.33
C SER A 248 20.07 21.15 -19.97
N LYS A 249 20.42 20.28 -19.01
CA LYS A 249 19.52 19.25 -18.46
C LYS A 249 19.36 19.44 -16.95
N PRO A 250 18.17 19.16 -16.38
CA PRO A 250 17.99 19.19 -14.94
C PRO A 250 18.88 18.17 -14.22
N ASP A 251 19.28 18.50 -13.00
CA ASP A 251 20.03 17.61 -12.11
C ASP A 251 19.66 17.88 -10.65
N GLU A 252 20.02 16.96 -9.76
CA GLU A 252 19.62 17.03 -8.35
C GLU A 252 20.77 16.75 -7.38
N LEU A 253 20.63 17.32 -6.18
CA LEU A 253 21.55 17.16 -5.07
C LEU A 253 20.75 16.84 -3.80
N VAL A 254 21.04 15.72 -3.17
CA VAL A 254 20.38 15.33 -1.91
C VAL A 254 21.33 15.57 -0.76
N ILE A 255 20.94 16.43 0.18
CA ILE A 255 21.73 16.77 1.37
C ILE A 255 20.92 16.44 2.62
N SER A 256 21.62 16.05 3.67
CA SER A 256 21.05 15.90 5.01
C SER A 256 21.35 17.15 5.83
N GLU A 257 20.38 18.06 5.98
CA GLU A 257 20.50 19.27 6.81
C GLU A 257 19.69 19.09 8.10
N GLY A 258 20.31 19.30 9.28
CA GLY A 258 19.60 19.19 10.56
C GLY A 258 19.01 17.81 10.89
N GLY A 259 19.39 16.75 10.16
CA GLY A 259 18.80 15.41 10.26
C GLY A 259 17.67 15.15 9.25
N GLU A 260 17.34 16.14 8.43
CA GLU A 260 16.31 16.08 7.38
C GLU A 260 16.96 15.90 6.01
N ARG A 261 16.38 15.07 5.15
CA ARG A 261 16.86 14.96 3.76
C ARG A 261 16.14 16.00 2.91
N VAL A 262 16.89 16.90 2.29
CA VAL A 262 16.38 17.89 1.35
C VAL A 262 16.92 17.57 -0.03
N THR A 263 16.06 17.59 -1.05
CA THR A 263 16.46 17.42 -2.44
C THR A 263 16.46 18.78 -3.11
N TYR A 264 17.62 19.26 -3.52
CA TYR A 264 17.78 20.46 -4.32
C TYR A 264 17.79 20.07 -5.79
N ARG A 265 16.80 20.54 -6.54
CA ARG A 265 16.67 20.28 -7.97
C ARG A 265 16.96 21.54 -8.77
N TYR A 266 17.85 21.41 -9.75
CA TYR A 266 18.33 22.50 -10.57
C TYR A 266 17.78 22.34 -11.99
N ILE A 267 17.05 23.33 -12.46
CA ILE A 267 16.38 23.32 -13.76
C ILE A 267 16.94 24.47 -14.60
N PRO A 268 17.54 24.18 -15.76
CA PRO A 268 18.02 25.22 -16.65
C PRO A 268 16.82 25.94 -17.28
N TYR A 269 16.88 27.26 -17.33
CA TYR A 269 15.85 28.10 -17.90
C TYR A 269 16.50 29.15 -18.81
N SER A 270 15.92 29.34 -20.00
CA SER A 270 16.32 30.41 -20.93
C SER A 270 15.09 31.20 -21.29
N ALA A 271 15.16 32.53 -21.15
CA ALA A 271 14.14 33.42 -21.68
C ALA A 271 14.18 33.36 -23.22
N ASP A 272 13.03 33.21 -23.86
CA ASP A 272 12.89 33.28 -25.31
C ASP A 272 13.00 34.75 -25.73
N GLU A 273 14.06 35.09 -26.49
CA GLU A 273 14.13 36.14 -27.53
C GLU A 273 15.33 37.11 -27.53
N LYS A 274 16.24 37.13 -26.55
CA LYS A 274 17.46 37.98 -26.65
C LYS A 274 18.76 37.31 -26.18
N LYS A 275 19.89 37.72 -26.79
CA LYS A 275 21.25 37.36 -26.38
C LYS A 275 21.76 38.37 -25.35
N GLY A 276 22.07 37.92 -24.14
CA GLY A 276 22.69 38.70 -23.07
C GLY A 276 23.06 37.81 -21.87
N TYR A 277 23.91 38.29 -20.96
CA TYR A 277 24.36 37.51 -19.79
C TYR A 277 23.23 37.16 -18.79
N SER A 278 22.06 37.82 -18.91
CA SER A 278 20.90 37.70 -18.02
C SER A 278 19.79 36.74 -18.52
N THR A 279 19.92 36.17 -19.71
CA THR A 279 18.87 35.32 -20.31
C THR A 279 18.99 33.83 -19.95
N GLU A 280 20.21 33.36 -19.69
CA GLU A 280 20.45 32.03 -19.14
C GLU A 280 20.38 32.05 -17.61
N ARG A 281 19.48 31.25 -17.05
CA ARG A 281 19.23 31.13 -15.62
C ARG A 281 19.17 29.67 -15.19
N VAL A 282 19.33 29.42 -13.90
CA VAL A 282 19.09 28.12 -13.29
C VAL A 282 18.13 28.30 -12.11
N VAL A 283 17.03 27.57 -12.14
CA VAL A 283 16.05 27.52 -11.05
C VAL A 283 16.45 26.41 -10.09
N GLU A 284 16.68 26.73 -8.83
CA GLU A 284 16.83 25.78 -7.73
C GLU A 284 15.50 25.65 -6.98
N ILE A 285 15.01 24.41 -6.84
CA ILE A 285 13.84 24.09 -6.04
C ILE A 285 14.30 23.13 -4.93
N ALA A 286 14.11 23.52 -3.68
CA ALA A 286 14.39 22.68 -2.53
C ALA A 286 13.11 21.94 -2.11
N TYR A 287 13.10 20.61 -2.25
CA TYR A 287 11.96 19.77 -1.85
C TYR A 287 12.15 19.17 -0.47
N ASN A 288 11.07 19.17 0.33
CA ASN A 288 11.04 18.53 1.63
C ASN A 288 10.74 17.03 1.49
N ASN A 289 11.70 16.16 1.84
CA ASN A 289 11.47 14.71 1.82
C ASN A 289 10.86 14.18 3.13
N GLN A 290 10.67 15.00 4.17
CA GLN A 290 10.08 14.54 5.44
C GLN A 290 8.57 14.38 5.39
N GLU A 291 7.82 15.30 4.76
CA GLU A 291 6.38 15.11 4.57
C GLU A 291 6.11 13.79 3.85
N MET A 292 6.96 13.47 2.88
CA MET A 292 6.93 12.20 2.15
C MET A 292 7.19 11.00 3.07
N ALA A 293 8.20 11.07 3.93
CA ALA A 293 8.48 10.03 4.91
C ALA A 293 7.35 9.85 5.94
N GLY A 294 6.71 10.95 6.35
CA GLY A 294 5.56 10.98 7.26
C GLY A 294 4.33 10.32 6.63
N LEU A 295 3.96 10.70 5.41
CA LEU A 295 2.88 10.08 4.63
C LEU A 295 3.11 8.58 4.44
N LEU A 296 4.31 8.18 4.00
CA LEU A 296 4.67 6.76 3.86
C LEU A 296 4.60 6.00 5.18
N ALA A 297 4.96 6.63 6.31
CA ALA A 297 4.85 6.03 7.64
C ALA A 297 3.39 5.89 8.09
N GLU A 298 2.53 6.88 7.82
CA GLU A 298 1.10 6.81 8.11
C GLU A 298 0.43 5.68 7.32
N TYR A 299 0.70 5.59 6.01
CA TYR A 299 0.22 4.49 5.17
C TYR A 299 0.72 3.13 5.65
N LYS A 300 1.98 3.06 6.10
CA LYS A 300 2.53 1.83 6.70
C LYS A 300 1.77 1.44 7.98
N ASN A 301 1.42 2.40 8.82
CA ASN A 301 0.65 2.13 10.04
C ASN A 301 -0.78 1.68 9.71
N GLN A 302 -1.46 2.35 8.78
CA GLN A 302 -2.78 1.93 8.29
C GLN A 302 -2.74 0.50 7.72
N PHE A 303 -1.70 0.18 6.95
CA PHE A 303 -1.46 -1.15 6.43
C PHE A 303 -1.31 -2.20 7.54
N LEU A 304 -0.51 -1.92 8.58
CA LEU A 304 -0.33 -2.84 9.71
C LEU A 304 -1.65 -3.08 10.47
N VAL A 305 -2.45 -2.03 10.67
CA VAL A 305 -3.78 -2.16 11.30
C VAL A 305 -4.70 -3.03 10.45
N GLN A 306 -4.76 -2.78 9.15
CA GLN A 306 -5.60 -3.56 8.23
C GLN A 306 -5.18 -5.04 8.19
N LEU A 307 -3.86 -5.30 8.18
CA LEU A 307 -3.31 -6.66 8.26
C LEU A 307 -3.75 -7.37 9.54
N LEU A 308 -3.68 -6.70 10.69
CA LEU A 308 -4.12 -7.26 11.97
C LEU A 308 -5.62 -7.58 11.98
N VAL A 309 -6.46 -6.69 11.42
CA VAL A 309 -7.91 -6.92 11.31
C VAL A 309 -8.22 -8.14 10.45
N ILE A 310 -7.58 -8.26 9.29
CA ILE A 310 -7.76 -9.42 8.39
C ILE A 310 -7.28 -10.71 9.06
N LEU A 311 -6.15 -10.65 9.76
CA LEU A 311 -5.57 -11.80 10.48
C LEU A 311 -6.46 -12.27 11.63
N PHE A 312 -7.07 -11.33 12.38
CA PHE A 312 -7.99 -11.68 13.45
C PHE A 312 -9.32 -12.24 12.90
N GLY A 313 -9.86 -11.61 11.84
CA GLY A 313 -11.08 -12.04 11.18
C GLY A 313 -10.97 -13.44 10.56
N SER A 314 -9.84 -13.75 9.94
CA SER A 314 -9.57 -15.09 9.35
C SER A 314 -9.52 -16.19 10.40
N VAL A 315 -8.88 -15.95 11.55
CA VAL A 315 -8.83 -16.90 12.67
C VAL A 315 -10.23 -17.11 13.27
N ALA A 316 -10.99 -16.03 13.50
CA ALA A 316 -12.35 -16.12 14.01
C ALA A 316 -13.28 -16.91 13.06
N LEU A 317 -13.19 -16.63 11.75
CA LEU A 317 -13.95 -17.34 10.73
C LEU A 317 -13.58 -18.82 10.65
N SER A 318 -12.28 -19.14 10.71
CA SER A 318 -11.79 -20.52 10.73
C SER A 318 -12.34 -21.30 11.93
N PHE A 319 -12.38 -20.67 13.11
CA PHE A 319 -12.99 -21.26 14.30
C PHE A 319 -14.50 -21.49 14.13
N LEU A 320 -15.21 -20.53 13.53
CA LEU A 320 -16.64 -20.66 13.26
C LEU A 320 -16.95 -21.83 12.31
N ILE A 321 -16.22 -21.93 11.20
CA ILE A 321 -16.34 -23.02 10.22
C ILE A 321 -16.06 -24.37 10.89
N ALA A 322 -14.98 -24.48 11.67
CA ALA A 322 -14.65 -25.71 12.40
C ALA A 322 -15.75 -26.13 13.40
N ARG A 323 -16.47 -25.16 13.97
CA ARG A 323 -17.63 -25.42 14.83
C ARG A 323 -18.84 -25.92 14.04
N LEU A 324 -19.15 -25.27 12.91
CA LEU A 324 -20.29 -25.60 12.04
C LEU A 324 -20.14 -26.99 11.42
N VAL A 325 -18.96 -27.34 10.91
CA VAL A 325 -18.70 -28.61 10.22
C VAL A 325 -18.76 -29.83 11.16
N SER A 326 -18.64 -29.64 12.48
CA SER A 326 -18.58 -30.78 13.41
C SER A 326 -19.92 -31.27 13.93
N LYS A 327 -20.98 -30.45 13.95
CA LYS A 327 -22.31 -30.93 14.36
C LYS A 327 -22.87 -32.01 13.41
N PRO A 328 -22.72 -31.90 12.08
CA PRO A 328 -23.19 -32.91 11.12
C PRO A 328 -22.56 -34.30 11.30
N ILE A 329 -21.28 -34.40 11.68
CA ILE A 329 -20.59 -35.71 11.72
C ILE A 329 -21.12 -36.60 12.86
N HIS A 330 -21.52 -36.01 14.00
CA HIS A 330 -22.09 -36.80 15.11
C HIS A 330 -23.49 -37.34 14.76
N MET A 331 -24.28 -36.58 14.00
CA MET A 331 -25.60 -37.02 13.50
C MET A 331 -25.45 -38.00 12.33
N ALA A 332 -24.37 -37.93 11.55
CA ALA A 332 -24.15 -38.81 10.41
C ALA A 332 -23.75 -40.24 10.79
N LEU A 333 -23.31 -40.49 12.03
CA LEU A 333 -22.75 -41.79 12.48
C LEU A 333 -23.53 -42.46 13.63
N HIS A 334 -24.62 -41.88 14.11
CA HIS A 334 -25.46 -42.47 15.16
C HIS A 334 -26.91 -42.60 14.68
N ASP A 335 -27.62 -43.61 15.19
CA ASP A 335 -29.05 -43.76 15.02
C ASP A 335 -29.78 -42.75 15.90
N SER A 336 -30.72 -42.01 15.31
CA SER A 336 -31.41 -40.91 16.01
C SER A 336 -32.39 -41.38 17.08
N LEU A 337 -32.87 -42.62 16.99
CA LEU A 337 -33.85 -43.18 17.94
C LEU A 337 -33.16 -43.82 19.14
N THR A 338 -32.13 -44.64 18.89
CA THR A 338 -31.50 -45.46 19.93
C THR A 338 -30.21 -44.87 20.50
N GLY A 339 -29.56 -43.95 19.78
CA GLY A 339 -28.26 -43.39 20.18
C GLY A 339 -27.06 -44.29 19.89
N LEU A 340 -27.27 -45.55 19.47
CA LEU A 340 -26.20 -46.43 18.99
C LEU A 340 -25.57 -45.89 17.70
N LYS A 341 -24.47 -46.51 17.26
CA LYS A 341 -23.92 -46.26 15.91
C LYS A 341 -24.94 -46.65 14.85
N ASN A 342 -24.94 -45.97 13.71
CA ASN A 342 -25.81 -46.32 12.59
C ASN A 342 -25.10 -47.25 11.59
N ARG A 343 -25.82 -47.65 10.55
CA ARG A 343 -25.31 -48.47 9.46
C ARG A 343 -24.01 -47.94 8.82
N LEU A 344 -23.92 -46.63 8.56
CA LEU A 344 -22.74 -46.04 7.95
C LEU A 344 -21.49 -46.20 8.85
N ALA A 345 -21.65 -46.01 10.16
CA ALA A 345 -20.58 -46.21 11.12
C ALA A 345 -20.17 -47.69 11.23
N PHE A 346 -21.12 -48.62 11.11
CA PHE A 346 -20.85 -50.05 11.09
C PHE A 346 -20.03 -50.46 9.86
N GLU A 347 -20.44 -50.02 8.66
CA GLU A 347 -19.74 -50.32 7.40
C GLU A 347 -18.30 -49.78 7.40
N ASP A 348 -18.07 -48.60 7.96
CA ASP A 348 -16.72 -48.02 8.14
C ASP A 348 -15.86 -48.81 9.16
N GLU A 349 -16.44 -49.20 10.30
CA GLU A 349 -15.70 -49.94 11.34
C GLU A 349 -15.35 -51.36 10.91
N ILE A 350 -16.30 -52.10 10.32
CA ILE A 350 -16.04 -53.48 9.86
C ILE A 350 -15.01 -53.51 8.73
N SER A 351 -15.02 -52.52 7.83
CA SER A 351 -14.01 -52.40 6.76
C SER A 351 -12.61 -52.25 7.34
N LYS A 352 -12.44 -51.40 8.36
CA LYS A 352 -11.16 -51.23 9.06
C LYS A 352 -10.68 -52.51 9.74
N ARG A 353 -11.58 -53.29 10.34
CA ARG A 353 -11.23 -54.57 10.98
C ARG A 353 -10.85 -55.63 9.95
N LEU A 354 -11.49 -55.64 8.78
CA LEU A 354 -11.15 -56.56 7.68
C LEU A 354 -9.80 -56.25 7.03
N GLU A 355 -9.32 -55.00 7.07
CA GLU A 355 -7.97 -54.64 6.60
C GLU A 355 -6.84 -55.12 7.53
N GLN A 356 -7.16 -55.50 8.78
CA GLN A 356 -6.16 -55.97 9.73
C GLN A 356 -5.67 -57.38 9.36
N LYS A 357 -4.35 -57.58 9.42
CA LYS A 357 -3.72 -58.90 9.16
C LYS A 357 -4.14 -59.96 10.18
N ASN A 358 -4.36 -59.57 11.44
CA ASN A 358 -4.77 -60.47 12.51
C ASN A 358 -6.23 -60.17 12.88
N ARG A 359 -7.16 -60.87 12.23
CA ARG A 359 -8.60 -60.63 12.37
C ARG A 359 -9.15 -61.31 13.62
N ASN A 360 -8.90 -60.70 14.77
CA ASN A 360 -9.42 -61.17 16.06
C ASN A 360 -10.76 -60.50 16.38
N PHE A 361 -11.77 -60.69 15.53
CA PHE A 361 -13.10 -60.18 15.80
C PHE A 361 -14.22 -61.12 15.36
N GLY A 362 -15.36 -61.01 16.03
CA GLY A 362 -16.60 -61.67 15.64
C GLY A 362 -17.65 -60.65 15.21
N LEU A 363 -18.59 -61.08 14.36
CA LEU A 363 -19.80 -60.34 14.02
C LEU A 363 -21.01 -61.07 14.62
N MET A 364 -21.79 -60.34 15.39
CA MET A 364 -23.09 -60.75 15.89
C MET A 364 -24.17 -59.95 15.17
N MET A 365 -25.11 -60.62 14.52
CA MET A 365 -26.34 -60.03 13.99
C MET A 365 -27.50 -60.39 14.91
N ILE A 366 -28.30 -59.39 15.27
CA ILE A 366 -29.37 -59.47 16.24
C ILE A 366 -30.64 -58.93 15.61
N ASP A 367 -31.75 -59.62 15.78
CA ASP A 367 -33.05 -59.22 15.25
C ASP A 367 -34.14 -59.47 16.30
N LEU A 368 -35.05 -58.50 16.47
CA LEU A 368 -36.15 -58.62 17.42
C LEU A 368 -37.26 -59.52 16.84
N ASP A 369 -37.50 -60.62 17.53
CA ASP A 369 -38.50 -61.60 17.14
C ASP A 369 -39.92 -61.05 17.28
N ASN A 370 -40.69 -61.15 16.20
CA ASN A 370 -42.09 -60.70 16.13
C ASN A 370 -42.28 -59.20 16.44
N PHE A 371 -41.27 -58.36 16.20
CA PHE A 371 -41.34 -56.93 16.52
C PHE A 371 -42.48 -56.19 15.80
N LYS A 372 -42.81 -56.59 14.56
CA LYS A 372 -44.01 -56.09 13.88
C LYS A 372 -45.29 -56.32 14.68
N GLY A 373 -45.40 -57.47 15.36
CA GLY A 373 -46.53 -57.77 16.25
C GLY A 373 -46.60 -56.79 17.42
N VAL A 374 -45.47 -56.39 18.00
CA VAL A 374 -45.45 -55.34 19.04
C VAL A 374 -46.01 -54.03 18.50
N ASN A 375 -45.56 -53.60 17.32
CA ASN A 375 -46.06 -52.38 16.68
C ASN A 375 -47.56 -52.46 16.36
N ASP A 376 -48.01 -53.60 15.84
CA ASP A 376 -49.40 -53.80 15.43
C ASP A 376 -50.36 -53.82 16.65
N HIS A 377 -49.91 -54.30 17.82
CA HIS A 377 -50.73 -54.41 19.04
C HIS A 377 -50.64 -53.18 19.96
N LEU A 378 -49.45 -52.58 20.11
CA LEU A 378 -49.17 -51.50 21.08
C LEU A 378 -48.87 -50.15 20.43
N GLY A 379 -48.77 -50.11 19.09
CA GLY A 379 -48.43 -48.92 18.33
C GLY A 379 -46.93 -48.64 18.26
N HIS A 380 -46.55 -47.79 17.30
CA HIS A 380 -45.15 -47.45 17.04
C HIS A 380 -44.42 -46.78 18.20
N GLY A 381 -45.12 -46.07 19.09
CA GLY A 381 -44.50 -45.42 20.26
C GLY A 381 -43.91 -46.43 21.25
N GLU A 382 -44.63 -47.52 21.53
CA GLU A 382 -44.10 -48.61 22.36
C GLU A 382 -43.05 -49.44 21.61
N GLY A 383 -43.21 -49.63 20.29
CA GLY A 383 -42.15 -50.19 19.45
C GLY A 383 -40.83 -49.42 19.56
N ASP A 384 -40.89 -48.09 19.47
CA ASP A 384 -39.73 -47.20 19.65
C ASP A 384 -39.10 -47.33 21.04
N ARG A 385 -39.92 -47.51 22.08
CA ARG A 385 -39.44 -47.74 23.45
C ARG A 385 -38.73 -49.09 23.57
N ILE A 386 -39.27 -50.15 22.96
CA ILE A 386 -38.66 -51.48 22.93
C ILE A 386 -37.32 -51.44 22.19
N LEU A 387 -37.21 -50.70 21.09
CA LEU A 387 -35.94 -50.50 20.38
C LEU A 387 -34.89 -49.78 21.23
N LYS A 388 -35.30 -48.78 22.04
CA LYS A 388 -34.39 -48.10 22.99
C LYS A 388 -33.93 -49.03 24.11
N ILE A 389 -34.82 -49.89 24.62
CA ILE A 389 -34.48 -50.90 25.64
C ILE A 389 -33.50 -51.91 25.04
N ALA A 390 -33.77 -52.41 23.84
CA ALA A 390 -32.87 -53.32 23.15
C ALA A 390 -31.48 -52.69 22.98
N ALA A 391 -31.42 -51.45 22.49
CA ALA A 391 -30.17 -50.74 22.29
C ALA A 391 -29.37 -50.53 23.59
N ALA A 392 -30.03 -50.06 24.66
CA ALA A 392 -29.38 -49.88 25.96
C ALA A 392 -28.88 -51.20 26.54
N THR A 393 -29.64 -52.28 26.34
CA THR A 393 -29.26 -53.63 26.79
C THR A 393 -28.05 -54.15 26.02
N ILE A 394 -28.01 -53.95 24.70
CA ILE A 394 -26.84 -54.29 23.88
C ILE A 394 -25.63 -53.52 24.40
N GLU A 395 -25.72 -52.20 24.53
CA GLU A 395 -24.59 -51.36 24.95
C GLU A 395 -24.04 -51.76 26.34
N GLU A 396 -24.94 -52.02 27.30
CA GLU A 396 -24.59 -52.43 28.66
C GLU A 396 -23.91 -53.80 28.72
N VAL A 397 -24.44 -54.80 27.99
CA VAL A 397 -23.89 -56.16 27.96
C VAL A 397 -22.58 -56.21 27.16
N THR A 398 -22.48 -55.47 26.06
CA THR A 398 -21.28 -55.50 25.21
C THR A 398 -20.13 -54.68 25.78
N GLY A 399 -20.42 -53.64 26.57
CA GLY A 399 -19.40 -52.79 27.17
C GLY A 399 -18.59 -51.96 26.15
N PRO A 400 -17.58 -51.21 26.62
CA PRO A 400 -16.87 -50.22 25.80
C PRO A 400 -15.85 -50.83 24.81
N ASP A 401 -15.46 -52.09 24.99
CA ASP A 401 -14.46 -52.78 24.17
C ASP A 401 -15.04 -53.36 22.88
N HIS A 402 -16.36 -53.25 22.70
CA HIS A 402 -17.09 -53.77 21.54
C HIS A 402 -17.78 -52.63 20.79
N PHE A 403 -18.13 -52.87 19.53
CA PHE A 403 -18.83 -51.89 18.72
C PHE A 403 -20.25 -52.36 18.49
N ALA A 404 -21.25 -51.56 18.91
CA ALA A 404 -22.67 -51.85 18.70
C ALA A 404 -23.31 -50.82 17.76
N ALA A 405 -24.13 -51.29 16.83
CA ALA A 405 -24.85 -50.44 15.87
C ALA A 405 -26.26 -50.95 15.61
N ARG A 406 -27.16 -50.03 15.25
CA ARG A 406 -28.46 -50.33 14.66
C ARG A 406 -28.36 -50.15 13.14
N VAL A 407 -28.58 -51.22 12.39
CA VAL A 407 -28.37 -51.25 10.92
C VAL A 407 -29.67 -51.25 10.13
N GLY A 408 -30.77 -51.64 10.77
CA GLY A 408 -32.11 -51.70 10.19
C GLY A 408 -33.19 -51.25 11.18
N GLY A 409 -34.46 -51.57 10.88
CA GLY A 409 -35.59 -51.23 11.73
C GLY A 409 -35.50 -51.91 13.11
N ASP A 410 -35.41 -53.22 13.10
CA ASP A 410 -35.32 -54.12 14.26
C ASP A 410 -34.01 -54.91 14.30
N GLU A 411 -33.06 -54.55 13.43
CA GLU A 411 -31.77 -55.21 13.27
C GLU A 411 -30.64 -54.43 13.93
N PHE A 412 -29.88 -55.14 14.77
CA PHE A 412 -28.70 -54.65 15.45
C PHE A 412 -27.49 -55.53 15.12
N VAL A 413 -26.30 -54.95 15.22
CA VAL A 413 -25.04 -55.66 15.02
C VAL A 413 -24.06 -55.32 16.12
N VAL A 414 -23.24 -56.31 16.48
CA VAL A 414 -22.11 -56.13 17.41
C VAL A 414 -20.85 -56.69 16.78
N LEU A 415 -19.79 -55.87 16.70
CA LEU A 415 -18.43 -56.33 16.40
C LEU A 415 -17.70 -56.59 17.71
N ILE A 416 -17.48 -57.87 17.99
CA ILE A 416 -16.85 -58.37 19.21
C ILE A 416 -15.34 -58.36 18.99
N ASP A 417 -14.60 -57.71 19.87
CA ASP A 417 -13.13 -57.80 19.87
C ASP A 417 -12.69 -59.05 20.67
N LEU A 418 -12.12 -60.02 19.97
CA LEU A 418 -11.66 -61.30 20.53
C LEU A 418 -10.26 -61.21 21.14
N GLY A 419 -9.57 -60.07 21.00
CA GLY A 419 -8.35 -59.79 21.76
C GLY A 419 -8.63 -59.51 23.25
N HIS A 420 -9.86 -59.09 23.57
CA HIS A 420 -10.29 -58.68 24.90
C HIS A 420 -11.41 -59.55 25.50
N SER A 421 -12.09 -60.37 24.69
CA SER A 421 -13.18 -61.24 25.13
C SER A 421 -12.89 -62.72 24.85
N PRO A 422 -12.90 -63.61 25.87
CA PRO A 422 -12.48 -65.00 25.70
C PRO A 422 -13.55 -65.91 25.07
N ASN A 423 -14.82 -65.51 24.97
CA ASN A 423 -15.87 -66.38 24.38
C ASN A 423 -17.09 -65.63 23.81
N VAL A 424 -17.28 -65.70 22.48
CA VAL A 424 -18.47 -65.17 21.77
C VAL A 424 -19.78 -65.81 22.21
N GLU A 425 -19.74 -67.06 22.67
CA GLU A 425 -20.92 -67.80 23.15
C GLU A 425 -21.46 -67.21 24.45
N SER A 426 -20.56 -66.83 25.37
CA SER A 426 -20.95 -66.22 26.64
C SER A 426 -21.66 -64.89 26.40
N LEU A 427 -21.06 -64.02 25.58
CA LEU A 427 -21.65 -62.71 25.29
C LEU A 427 -23.02 -62.83 24.61
N ALA A 428 -23.18 -63.79 23.69
CA ALA A 428 -24.47 -64.06 23.05
C ALA A 428 -25.52 -64.59 24.04
N ALA A 429 -25.13 -65.46 24.97
CA ALA A 429 -25.99 -65.99 26.01
C ALA A 429 -26.41 -64.91 27.03
N ASP A 430 -25.46 -64.10 27.49
CA ASP A 430 -25.68 -63.00 28.44
C ASP A 430 -26.62 -61.94 27.85
N LEU A 431 -26.44 -61.62 26.56
CA LEU A 431 -27.30 -60.70 25.84
C LEU A 431 -28.72 -61.26 25.70
N LEU A 432 -28.85 -62.54 25.31
CA LEU A 432 -30.14 -63.20 25.19
C LEU A 432 -30.89 -63.21 26.53
N GLN A 433 -30.22 -63.56 27.62
CA GLN A 433 -30.80 -63.56 28.96
C GLN A 433 -31.25 -62.15 29.38
N SER A 434 -30.36 -61.16 29.28
CA SER A 434 -30.64 -59.78 29.68
C SER A 434 -31.79 -59.17 28.88
N MET A 435 -31.88 -59.51 27.59
CA MET A 435 -32.99 -59.11 26.73
C MET A 435 -34.31 -59.72 27.18
N ASN A 436 -34.36 -61.03 27.40
CA ASN A 436 -35.58 -61.70 27.86
C ASN A 436 -36.07 -61.11 29.19
N GLU A 437 -35.18 -60.92 30.17
CA GLU A 437 -35.54 -60.33 31.45
C GLU A 437 -36.15 -58.92 31.29
N ARG A 438 -35.56 -58.07 30.45
CA ARG A 438 -36.04 -56.70 30.23
C ARG A 438 -37.33 -56.65 29.40
N MET A 439 -37.46 -57.50 28.39
CA MET A 439 -38.66 -57.57 27.56
C MET A 439 -39.85 -58.12 28.35
N ASP A 440 -39.63 -59.15 29.19
CA ASP A 440 -40.67 -59.71 30.05
C ASP A 440 -41.20 -58.67 31.05
N ILE A 441 -40.31 -57.92 31.71
CA ILE A 441 -40.70 -56.85 32.63
C ILE A 441 -41.52 -55.77 31.92
N GLN A 442 -41.11 -55.39 30.70
CA GLN A 442 -41.73 -54.28 29.98
C GLN A 442 -43.08 -54.65 29.35
N LEU A 443 -43.29 -55.91 28.96
CA LEU A 443 -44.46 -56.35 28.18
C LEU A 443 -45.44 -57.26 28.95
N ALA A 444 -45.11 -57.69 30.16
CA ALA A 444 -45.95 -58.61 30.95
C ALA A 444 -47.40 -58.12 31.15
N ALA A 445 -47.60 -56.81 31.34
CA ALA A 445 -48.94 -56.23 31.55
C ALA A 445 -49.81 -56.23 30.29
N GLU A 446 -49.20 -56.24 29.11
CA GLU A 446 -49.87 -56.10 27.82
C GLU A 446 -50.12 -57.45 27.13
N ASN A 447 -49.70 -58.56 27.73
CA ASN A 447 -49.82 -59.92 27.19
C ASN A 447 -49.21 -60.07 25.77
N VAL A 448 -48.18 -59.27 25.47
CA VAL A 448 -47.37 -59.33 24.26
C VAL A 448 -46.00 -59.93 24.63
N GLN A 449 -45.43 -60.75 23.75
CA GLN A 449 -44.09 -61.32 23.94
C GLN A 449 -43.20 -61.01 22.74
N THR A 450 -41.97 -60.60 23.01
CA THR A 450 -40.90 -60.42 22.03
C THR A 450 -39.60 -60.93 22.64
N SER A 451 -38.70 -61.40 21.78
CA SER A 451 -37.37 -61.91 22.14
C SER A 451 -36.37 -61.44 21.10
N ILE A 452 -35.13 -61.93 21.17
CA ILE A 452 -34.16 -61.71 20.10
C ILE A 452 -33.66 -63.04 19.54
N SER A 453 -33.42 -63.06 18.23
CA SER A 453 -32.66 -64.10 17.57
C SER A 453 -31.27 -63.57 17.24
N ILE A 454 -30.24 -64.38 17.44
CA ILE A 454 -28.84 -63.98 17.25
C ILE A 454 -28.12 -64.92 16.27
N GLY A 455 -27.43 -64.35 15.29
CA GLY A 455 -26.48 -65.04 14.42
C GLY A 455 -25.05 -64.59 14.73
N VAL A 456 -24.15 -65.53 14.98
CA VAL A 456 -22.76 -65.23 15.35
C VAL A 456 -21.79 -65.85 14.34
N VAL A 457 -20.78 -65.10 13.92
CA VAL A 457 -19.66 -65.59 13.10
C VAL A 457 -18.35 -65.01 13.62
N VAL A 458 -17.29 -65.83 13.62
CA VAL A 458 -15.92 -65.39 13.88
C VAL A 458 -15.25 -65.15 12.53
N ALA A 459 -14.63 -63.98 12.34
CA ALA A 459 -14.01 -63.62 11.07
C ALA A 459 -12.79 -64.50 10.77
N SER A 460 -12.67 -64.97 9.52
CA SER A 460 -11.44 -65.60 9.02
C SER A 460 -10.60 -64.61 8.22
N GLU A 461 -9.32 -64.92 8.01
CA GLU A 461 -8.40 -64.12 7.17
C GLU A 461 -8.88 -63.99 5.72
N THR A 462 -9.68 -64.94 5.25
CA THR A 462 -10.21 -65.00 3.88
C THR A 462 -11.56 -64.31 3.70
N ASP A 463 -12.18 -63.82 4.77
CA ASP A 463 -13.52 -63.22 4.67
C ASP A 463 -13.49 -61.85 3.97
N THR A 464 -14.49 -61.58 3.13
CA THR A 464 -14.86 -60.23 2.71
C THR A 464 -16.00 -59.73 3.61
N PHE A 465 -16.37 -58.46 3.47
CA PHE A 465 -17.54 -57.93 4.15
C PHE A 465 -18.79 -58.75 3.79
N GLU A 466 -18.99 -59.02 2.50
CA GLU A 466 -20.13 -59.77 1.98
C GLU A 466 -20.16 -61.19 2.53
N SER A 467 -19.03 -61.91 2.50
CA SER A 467 -18.98 -63.29 2.98
C SER A 467 -19.21 -63.38 4.49
N LEU A 468 -18.67 -62.43 5.27
CA LEU A 468 -18.85 -62.40 6.72
C LEU A 468 -20.30 -62.08 7.09
N TYR A 469 -20.88 -61.08 6.42
CA TYR A 469 -22.28 -60.68 6.63
C TYR A 469 -23.24 -61.82 6.25
N GLU A 470 -23.02 -62.49 5.11
CA GLU A 470 -23.83 -63.62 4.67
C GLU A 470 -23.75 -64.82 5.64
N LYS A 471 -22.57 -65.10 6.21
CA LYS A 471 -22.41 -66.14 7.23
C LYS A 471 -23.18 -65.81 8.52
N ALA A 472 -23.11 -64.56 8.98
CA ALA A 472 -23.85 -64.10 10.15
C ALA A 472 -25.37 -64.17 9.93
N ASP A 473 -25.85 -63.75 8.75
CA ASP A 473 -27.25 -63.83 8.36
C ASP A 473 -27.76 -65.28 8.31
N LYS A 474 -26.99 -66.21 7.71
CA LYS A 474 -27.32 -67.65 7.72
C LYS A 474 -27.44 -68.21 9.14
N ALA A 475 -26.57 -67.76 10.05
CA ALA A 475 -26.62 -68.16 11.44
C ALA A 475 -27.86 -67.59 12.15
N LEU A 476 -28.19 -66.33 11.91
CA LEU A 476 -29.40 -65.68 12.43
C LEU A 476 -30.68 -66.37 11.92
N TYR A 477 -30.72 -66.67 10.63
CA TYR A 477 -31.82 -67.38 10.00
C TYR A 477 -32.04 -68.77 10.64
N LYS A 478 -30.95 -69.48 10.97
CA LYS A 478 -31.00 -70.77 11.68
C LYS A 478 -31.61 -70.63 13.09
N SER A 479 -31.28 -69.56 13.81
CA SER A 479 -31.88 -69.25 15.12
C SER A 479 -33.39 -69.02 15.00
N LYS A 480 -33.82 -68.30 13.95
CA LYS A 480 -35.26 -68.09 13.67
C LYS A 480 -35.98 -69.40 13.32
N GLN A 481 -35.37 -70.26 12.50
CA GLN A 481 -35.97 -71.55 12.12
C GLN A 481 -36.10 -72.54 13.29
N LYS A 482 -35.17 -72.51 14.24
CA LYS A 482 -35.18 -73.39 15.40
C LYS A 482 -36.14 -72.94 16.52
N GLY A 483 -37.03 -71.99 16.24
CA GLY A 483 -38.03 -71.54 17.21
C GLY A 483 -37.75 -70.18 17.86
N LYS A 484 -36.83 -69.38 17.32
CA LYS A 484 -36.49 -68.02 17.82
C LYS A 484 -35.91 -68.03 19.25
N ASN A 485 -35.72 -66.85 19.86
CA ASN A 485 -35.20 -66.70 21.23
C ASN A 485 -33.94 -67.54 21.53
N GLN A 486 -32.97 -67.50 20.61
CA GLN A 486 -31.73 -68.26 20.74
C GLN A 486 -30.63 -67.67 19.86
N PHE A 487 -29.41 -68.14 20.08
CA PHE A 487 -28.28 -67.84 19.21
C PHE A 487 -27.80 -69.08 18.45
N ASN A 488 -27.24 -68.86 17.27
CA ASN A 488 -26.49 -69.88 16.55
C ASN A 488 -25.18 -69.30 16.04
N ILE A 489 -24.13 -70.12 16.14
CA ILE A 489 -22.83 -69.81 15.55
C ILE A 489 -22.74 -70.48 14.19
N TYR A 490 -22.29 -69.72 13.19
CA TYR A 490 -21.96 -70.25 11.88
C TYR A 490 -20.79 -71.24 12.02
N LYS A 491 -21.04 -72.52 11.72
CA LYS A 491 -20.02 -73.56 11.64
C LYS A 491 -19.84 -73.94 10.19
N THR A 492 -18.62 -73.84 9.67
CA THR A 492 -18.26 -74.40 8.36
C THR A 492 -18.34 -75.92 8.46
N VAL A 493 -19.32 -76.54 7.81
CA VAL A 493 -19.34 -77.99 7.63
C VAL A 493 -18.31 -78.29 6.54
N PHE A 494 -17.12 -78.73 6.95
CA PHE A 494 -16.20 -79.39 6.02
C PHE A 494 -16.80 -80.77 5.73
N TYR A 495 -17.29 -80.97 4.50
CA TYR A 495 -17.59 -82.30 3.97
C TYR A 495 -16.32 -82.97 3.47
#